data_AF-A0A528D134-F1
#
_entry.id   AF-A0A528D134-F1
#
_cell.length_a   1.000
_cell.length_b   1.000
_cell.length_c   1.000
_cell.angle_alpha   90.00
_cell.angle_beta   90.00
_cell.angle_gamma   90.00
#
_symmetry.space_group_name_H-M   'P 1'
#
loop_
_entity.id
_entity.type
_entity.pdbx_description
1 polymer ?
#
loop_
_entity_poly.entity_id
_entity_poly.type
_entity_poly.pdbx_seq_one_letter_code
_entity_poly.pdbx_strand_id
1 'polypeptide(L)'
;TATVDTMAITARAIDSLMVAIGVVEAPVLAPESKPSAPTRLLSLSRHSQCLYATRRGWFEPAVRLGDGVSAGQLAGWYHDLERLDCAEEALHLAESGIVLSRRLHTMCEA
;
A
#
# COMPACT_ATOMS: atom_id res chain seq x y z
N THR A 1 -1.64 8.12 2.30
CA THR A 1 -0.96 9.27 2.93
C THR A 1 -0.90 10.40 1.93
N ALA A 2 -1.20 11.63 2.34
CA ALA A 2 -1.02 12.79 1.48
C ALA A 2 0.43 13.30 1.59
N THR A 3 1.16 13.21 0.49
CA THR A 3 2.49 13.80 0.26
C THR A 3 2.42 14.71 -0.96
N VAL A 4 3.43 15.57 -1.14
CA VAL A 4 3.56 16.41 -2.34
C VAL A 4 3.45 15.58 -3.62
N ASP A 5 4.15 14.45 -3.70
CA ASP A 5 4.12 13.55 -4.86
C ASP A 5 2.73 12.95 -5.10
N THR A 6 2.06 12.45 -4.05
CA THR A 6 0.71 11.88 -4.20
C THR A 6 -0.34 12.93 -4.59
N MET A 7 -0.16 14.19 -4.17
CA MET A 7 -1.02 15.29 -4.57
C MET A 7 -0.80 15.67 -6.04
N ALA A 8 0.45 15.68 -6.50
CA ALA A 8 0.77 15.90 -7.92
C ALA A 8 0.17 14.80 -8.81
N ILE A 9 0.24 13.53 -8.39
CA ILE A 9 -0.40 12.40 -9.10
C ILE A 9 -1.92 12.60 -9.15
N THR A 10 -2.55 12.95 -8.03
CA THR A 10 -4.00 13.18 -7.95
C THR A 10 -4.45 14.33 -8.84
N ALA A 11 -3.77 15.48 -8.79
CA ALA A 11 -4.09 16.65 -9.60
C ALA A 11 -4.06 16.32 -11.10
N ARG A 12 -3.02 15.60 -11.53
CA ARG A 12 -2.90 15.15 -12.91
C ARG A 12 -3.96 14.13 -13.32
N ALA A 13 -4.31 13.18 -12.44
CA ALA A 13 -5.35 12.21 -12.73
C ALA A 13 -6.69 12.91 -12.98
N ILE A 14 -7.00 13.93 -12.19
CA ILE A 14 -8.19 14.78 -12.39
C ILE A 14 -8.13 15.51 -13.73
N ASP A 15 -7.00 16.17 -14.06
CA ASP A 15 -6.83 16.81 -15.37
C ASP A 15 -7.01 15.83 -16.53
N SER A 16 -6.40 14.64 -16.43
CA SER A 16 -6.49 13.62 -17.48
C SER A 16 -7.93 13.16 -17.68
N LEU A 17 -8.70 13.04 -16.60
CA LEU A 17 -10.13 12.73 -16.67
C LEU A 17 -10.90 13.88 -17.32
N MET A 18 -10.72 15.12 -16.87
CA MET A 18 -11.45 16.29 -17.39
C MET A 18 -11.20 16.51 -18.89
N VAL A 19 -9.96 16.33 -19.35
CA VAL A 19 -9.60 16.38 -20.77
C VAL A 19 -10.26 15.22 -21.53
N ALA A 20 -10.18 14.00 -21.01
CA ALA A 20 -10.74 12.82 -21.68
C ALA A 20 -12.26 12.88 -21.86
N ILE A 21 -12.98 13.55 -20.94
CA ILE A 21 -14.44 13.73 -21.02
C ILE A 21 -14.84 15.05 -21.70
N GLY A 22 -13.90 15.88 -22.14
CA GLY A 22 -14.14 17.13 -22.86
C GLY A 22 -14.63 18.30 -21.99
N VAL A 23 -14.39 18.28 -20.67
CA VAL A 23 -14.72 19.40 -19.76
C VAL A 23 -13.73 20.56 -19.91
N VAL A 24 -12.46 20.25 -20.18
CA VAL A 24 -11.41 21.22 -20.47
C VAL A 24 -10.59 20.77 -21.67
N GLU A 25 -10.00 21.71 -22.42
CA GLU A 25 -9.16 21.40 -23.58
C GLU A 25 -7.71 21.06 -23.20
N ALA A 26 -7.26 21.50 -22.03
CA ALA A 26 -5.90 21.28 -21.53
C ALA A 26 -5.90 21.14 -19.99
N PRO A 27 -4.85 20.52 -19.40
CA PRO A 27 -4.70 20.40 -17.94
C PRO A 27 -4.72 21.76 -17.24
N VAL A 28 -5.42 21.85 -16.11
CA VAL A 28 -5.60 23.09 -15.32
C VAL A 28 -4.91 23.01 -13.97
N LEU A 29 -4.97 21.85 -13.32
CA LEU A 29 -4.45 21.67 -11.95
C LEU A 29 -2.95 21.41 -11.94
N ALA A 30 -2.44 20.68 -12.93
CA ALA A 30 -1.05 20.30 -13.06
C ALA A 30 -0.56 20.48 -14.52
N PRO A 31 -0.52 21.73 -15.03
CA PRO A 31 -0.23 22.03 -16.43
C PRO A 31 1.16 21.58 -16.88
N GLU A 32 2.14 21.56 -15.97
CA GLU A 32 3.52 21.13 -16.24
C GLU A 32 3.80 19.69 -15.81
N SER A 33 2.75 18.89 -15.58
CA SER A 33 2.93 17.55 -15.04
C SER A 33 3.64 16.62 -16.03
N LYS A 34 4.69 15.96 -15.53
CA LYS A 34 5.43 14.95 -16.31
C LYS A 34 4.56 13.71 -16.55
N PRO A 35 4.79 12.94 -17.63
CA PRO A 35 4.16 11.64 -17.88
C PRO A 35 4.29 10.66 -16.70
N SER A 36 3.33 9.74 -16.55
CA SER A 36 3.20 8.87 -15.37
C SER A 36 3.75 7.53 -15.77
N ALA A 37 4.25 6.79 -14.80
CA ALA A 37 4.36 5.35 -14.95
C ALA A 37 3.01 4.75 -15.43
N PRO A 38 3.04 3.72 -16.29
CA PRO A 38 1.83 3.05 -16.75
C PRO A 38 0.99 2.52 -15.58
N THR A 39 -0.34 2.66 -15.69
CA THR A 39 -1.28 2.07 -14.73
C THR A 39 -1.19 0.54 -14.80
N ARG A 40 -0.98 -0.10 -13.64
CA ARG A 40 -1.08 -1.56 -13.49
C ARG A 40 -2.42 -1.92 -12.85
N LEU A 41 -3.20 -2.77 -13.52
CA LEU A 41 -4.41 -3.34 -12.94
C LEU A 41 -4.04 -4.53 -12.06
N LEU A 42 -4.53 -4.53 -10.82
CA LEU A 42 -4.25 -5.55 -9.81
C LEU A 42 -5.57 -6.18 -9.35
N SER A 43 -5.53 -7.46 -8.96
CA SER A 43 -6.70 -8.18 -8.45
C SER A 43 -6.47 -8.61 -7.00
N LEU A 44 -7.40 -8.22 -6.12
CA LEU A 44 -7.51 -8.66 -4.74
C LEU A 44 -8.79 -9.49 -4.61
N SER A 45 -8.68 -10.81 -4.69
CA SER A 45 -9.84 -11.72 -4.77
C SER A 45 -9.72 -12.94 -3.83
N ARG A 46 -8.60 -13.09 -3.12
CA ARG A 46 -8.34 -14.25 -2.26
C ARG A 46 -7.99 -13.79 -0.85
N HIS A 47 -8.49 -14.50 0.16
CA HIS A 47 -8.21 -14.19 1.56
C HIS A 47 -6.72 -14.38 1.91
N SER A 48 -6.03 -15.30 1.21
CA SER A 48 -4.58 -15.54 1.31
C SER A 48 -3.71 -14.37 0.87
N GLN A 49 -4.28 -13.35 0.21
CA GLN A 49 -3.56 -12.14 -0.19
C GLN A 49 -3.41 -11.14 0.97
N CYS A 50 -4.05 -11.40 2.11
CA CYS A 50 -4.06 -10.53 3.27
C CYS A 50 -3.46 -11.24 4.50
N LEU A 51 -2.78 -10.46 5.33
CA LEU A 51 -2.40 -10.85 6.69
C LEU A 51 -3.33 -10.13 7.67
N TYR A 52 -3.97 -10.89 8.53
CA TYR A 52 -4.90 -10.38 9.54
C TYR A 52 -4.31 -10.56 10.93
N ALA A 53 -4.43 -9.53 11.75
CA ALA A 53 -4.10 -9.64 13.16
C ALA A 53 -5.17 -10.49 13.87
N THR A 54 -4.74 -11.49 14.64
CA THR A 54 -5.63 -12.40 15.39
C THR A 54 -5.66 -12.09 16.88
N ARG A 55 -4.79 -11.19 17.34
CA ARG A 55 -4.64 -10.73 18.73
C ARG A 55 -4.16 -9.30 18.73
N ARG A 56 -4.23 -8.63 19.88
CA ARG A 56 -3.63 -7.31 20.06
C ARG A 56 -2.11 -7.39 19.95
N GLY A 57 -1.48 -6.45 19.25
CA GLY A 57 -0.03 -6.43 19.08
C GLY A 57 0.47 -5.33 18.14
N TRP A 58 1.78 -5.28 17.95
CA TRP A 58 2.44 -4.31 17.06
C TRP A 58 3.05 -5.00 15.86
N PHE A 59 2.68 -4.56 14.66
CA PHE A 59 3.26 -5.07 13.43
C PHE A 59 4.43 -4.20 12.96
N GLU A 60 5.61 -4.81 12.89
CA GLU A 60 6.82 -4.24 12.31
C GLU A 60 7.02 -4.78 10.89
N PRO A 61 6.91 -3.95 9.85
CA PRO A 61 6.95 -4.40 8.46
C PRO A 61 8.38 -4.60 7.95
N ALA A 62 8.64 -5.72 7.26
CA ALA A 62 9.88 -5.98 6.53
C ALA A 62 9.83 -5.51 5.05
N VAL A 63 8.65 -5.14 4.55
CA VAL A 63 8.41 -4.73 3.15
C VAL A 63 7.69 -3.37 3.07
N ARG A 64 7.88 -2.65 1.96
CA ARG A 64 7.28 -1.33 1.70
C ARG A 64 6.09 -1.43 0.75
N LEU A 65 5.23 -0.42 0.79
CA LEU A 65 4.15 -0.28 -0.19
C LEU A 65 4.76 -0.14 -1.59
N GLY A 66 4.21 -0.87 -2.56
CA GLY A 66 4.70 -0.91 -3.94
C GLY A 66 5.82 -1.92 -4.21
N ASP A 67 6.40 -2.53 -3.18
CA ASP A 67 7.42 -3.58 -3.35
C ASP A 67 6.81 -4.81 -4.02
N GLY A 68 7.57 -5.43 -4.93
CA GLY A 68 7.30 -6.77 -5.44
C GLY A 68 7.76 -7.82 -4.43
N VAL A 69 6.94 -8.84 -4.20
CA VAL A 69 7.15 -9.84 -3.16
C VAL A 69 6.88 -11.25 -3.66
N SER A 70 7.49 -12.23 -2.99
CA SER A 70 7.31 -13.67 -3.28
C SER A 70 6.54 -14.38 -2.17
N ALA A 71 5.82 -15.45 -2.54
CA ALA A 71 5.24 -16.36 -1.55
C ALA A 71 6.33 -16.93 -0.63
N GLY A 72 6.02 -17.01 0.67
CA GLY A 72 6.95 -17.39 1.73
C GLY A 72 7.92 -16.27 2.15
N GLN A 73 7.90 -15.11 1.50
CA GLN A 73 8.74 -13.98 1.92
C GLN A 73 8.27 -13.41 3.26
N LEU A 74 9.23 -13.02 4.10
CA LEU A 74 8.96 -12.34 5.35
C LEU A 74 8.20 -11.03 5.09
N ALA A 75 7.00 -10.93 5.66
CA ALA A 75 6.18 -9.71 5.64
C ALA A 75 6.60 -8.73 6.74
N GLY A 76 7.04 -9.27 7.88
CA GLY A 76 7.38 -8.51 9.07
C GLY A 76 7.28 -9.34 10.33
N TRP A 77 7.31 -8.66 11.47
CA TRP A 77 7.26 -9.24 12.81
C TRP A 77 6.07 -8.72 13.58
N TYR A 78 5.49 -9.59 14.42
CA TYR A 78 4.36 -9.27 15.26
C TYR A 78 4.72 -9.34 16.74
N HIS A 79 4.77 -8.17 17.37
CA HIS A 79 5.25 -7.92 18.72
C HIS A 79 4.10 -7.94 19.73
N ASP A 80 4.31 -8.59 20.88
CA ASP A 80 3.47 -8.47 22.06
C ASP A 80 4.16 -7.60 23.12
N LEU A 81 3.83 -6.32 23.14
CA LEU A 81 4.48 -5.35 24.04
C LEU A 81 4.07 -5.53 25.52
N GLU A 82 3.12 -6.42 25.82
CA GLU A 82 2.75 -6.78 27.20
C GLU A 82 3.54 -8.00 27.70
N ARG A 83 4.27 -8.70 26.80
CA ARG A 83 5.03 -9.92 27.09
C ARG A 83 6.45 -9.82 26.55
N LEU A 84 7.24 -8.92 27.14
CA LEU A 84 8.59 -8.57 26.67
C LEU A 84 9.60 -9.72 26.63
N ASP A 85 9.39 -10.78 27.41
CA ASP A 85 10.25 -11.98 27.41
C ASP A 85 9.97 -12.93 26.24
N CYS A 86 8.88 -12.71 25.50
CA CYS A 86 8.53 -13.50 24.33
C CYS A 86 9.14 -12.88 23.07
N ALA A 87 9.76 -13.72 22.25
CA ALA A 87 10.23 -13.30 20.94
C ALA A 87 9.06 -12.90 20.05
N GLU A 88 9.34 -11.99 19.13
CA GLU A 88 8.42 -11.53 18.11
C GLU A 88 8.06 -12.65 17.11
N GLU A 89 6.83 -12.62 16.60
CA GLU A 89 6.33 -13.63 15.69
C GLU A 89 6.60 -13.21 14.24
N ALA A 90 7.39 -14.00 13.49
CA ALA A 90 7.66 -13.74 12.09
C ALA A 90 6.47 -14.12 11.19
N LEU A 91 5.88 -13.13 10.50
CA LEU A 91 4.77 -13.32 9.58
C LEU A 91 5.25 -13.37 8.14
N HIS A 92 4.71 -14.31 7.36
CA HIS A 92 5.13 -14.56 5.97
C HIS A 92 3.97 -14.39 5.00
N LEU A 93 4.26 -13.87 3.81
CA LEU A 93 3.27 -13.69 2.74
C LEU A 93 2.93 -15.04 2.13
N ALA A 94 1.64 -15.34 1.99
CA ALA A 94 1.21 -16.60 1.36
C ALA A 94 1.27 -16.55 -0.18
N GLU A 95 1.23 -15.35 -0.78
CA GLU A 95 1.19 -15.16 -2.23
C GLU A 95 2.28 -14.19 -2.72
N SER A 96 2.76 -14.42 -3.95
CA SER A 96 3.60 -13.47 -4.67
C SER A 96 2.76 -12.34 -5.24
N GLY A 97 3.31 -11.12 -5.31
CA GLY A 97 2.56 -9.98 -5.82
C GLY A 97 3.21 -8.63 -5.54
N ILE A 98 2.38 -7.62 -5.29
CA ILE A 98 2.80 -6.27 -4.91
C ILE A 98 2.12 -5.89 -3.61
N VAL A 99 2.85 -5.29 -2.69
CA VAL A 99 2.28 -4.79 -1.43
C VAL A 99 1.40 -3.56 -1.71
N LEU A 100 0.08 -3.75 -1.76
CA LEU A 100 -0.88 -2.67 -2.04
C LEU A 100 -1.16 -1.77 -0.83
N SER A 101 -1.38 -2.39 0.33
CA SER A 101 -1.89 -1.69 1.50
C SER A 101 -1.34 -2.27 2.78
N ARG A 102 -1.23 -1.41 3.79
CA ARG A 102 -0.87 -1.76 5.16
C ARG A 102 -1.62 -0.83 6.10
N ARG A 103 -1.93 -1.27 7.33
CA ARG A 103 -2.34 -0.35 8.39
C ARG A 103 -1.24 0.71 8.59
N LEU A 104 -1.67 1.96 8.73
CA LEU A 104 -0.75 3.08 8.99
C LEU A 104 -0.18 2.98 10.42
N HIS A 105 -1.05 2.65 11.38
CA HIS A 105 -0.66 2.40 12.75
C HIS A 105 -0.07 1.00 12.88
N THR A 106 1.02 0.89 13.63
CA THR A 106 1.67 -0.37 13.99
C THR A 106 0.80 -1.18 14.96
N MET A 107 0.03 -0.50 15.82
CA MET A 107 -0.94 -1.12 16.71
C MET A 107 -2.07 -1.81 15.93
N CYS A 108 -2.21 -3.11 16.15
CA CYS A 108 -3.18 -3.98 15.52
C CYS A 108 -4.05 -4.68 16.58
N GLU A 109 -5.32 -4.85 16.25
CA GLU A 109 -6.34 -5.53 17.05
C GLU A 109 -7.21 -6.35 16.08
N ALA A 110 -7.82 -7.43 16.59
CA ALA A 110 -8.67 -8.34 15.83
C ALA A 110 -9.97 -7.67 15.35
#